data_AF-A0A356W4W8-F1
#
_entry.id   AF-A0A356W4W8-F1
#
_cell.length_a   1.000
_cell.length_b   1.000
_cell.length_c   1.000
_cell.angle_alpha   90.00
_cell.angle_beta   90.00
_cell.angle_gamma   90.00
#
_symmetry.space_group_name_H-M   'P 1'
#
loop_
_entity.id
_entity.type
_entity.pdbx_description
1 polymer ?
#
loop_
_entity_poly.entity_id
_entity_poly.type
_entity_poly.pdbx_seq_one_letter_code
_entity_poly.pdbx_strand_id
1 'polypeptide(L)' 'MKRLYHWPLDPAGRLVRLALGEKGEGFETLESPSWAPHPDVPRLAHGAVAPALVEI' A
#
# COMPACT_ATOMS: atom_id res chain seq x y z
N MET A 1 -2.53 5.32 -12.76
CA MET A 1 -1.28 5.45 -11.96
C MET A 1 -1.46 4.64 -10.68
N LYS A 2 -0.50 3.79 -10.30
CA LYS A 2 -0.62 2.91 -9.13
C LYS A 2 -0.10 3.58 -7.86
N ARG A 3 -0.85 3.47 -6.76
CA ARG A 3 -0.45 3.92 -5.42
C ARG A 3 -0.46 2.74 -4.45
N LEU A 4 0.62 2.58 -3.71
CA LEU A 4 0.75 1.57 -2.66
C LEU A 4 0.79 2.26 -1.30
N TYR A 5 -0.29 2.10 -0.53
CA TYR A 5 -0.31 2.44 0.90
C TYR A 5 0.40 1.33 1.66
N HIS A 6 1.50 1.63 2.35
CA HIS A 6 2.22 0.67 3.18
C HIS A 6 3.02 1.37 4.28
N TRP A 7 3.69 0.62 5.17
CA TRP A 7 4.73 1.17 6.04
C TRP A 7 6.00 0.29 5.96
N PRO A 8 7.21 0.81 6.24
CA PRO A 8 8.45 0.09 5.95
C PRO A 8 8.65 -1.22 6.73
N LEU A 9 8.05 -1.35 7.92
CA LEU A 9 8.15 -2.55 8.76
C LEU A 9 6.98 -3.53 8.53
N ASP A 10 6.12 -3.27 7.55
CA ASP A 10 5.06 -4.19 7.14
C ASP A 10 5.63 -5.35 6.32
N PRO A 11 5.58 -6.61 6.81
CA PRO A 11 6.02 -7.75 6.01
C PRO A 11 5.15 -7.96 4.76
N ALA A 12 3.84 -7.69 4.84
CA ALA A 12 2.95 -7.79 3.68
C ALA A 12 3.22 -6.67 2.68
N GLY A 13 3.44 -5.44 3.16
CA GLY A 13 3.86 -4.31 2.33
C GLY A 13 5.18 -4.55 1.62
N ARG A 14 6.16 -5.18 2.30
CA ARG A 14 7.42 -5.62 1.67
C ARG A 14 7.17 -6.64 0.56
N LEU A 15 6.32 -7.63 0.80
CA LEU A 15 5.97 -8.64 -0.21
C LEU A 15 5.39 -8.00 -1.47
N VAL A 16 4.43 -7.08 -1.32
CA VAL A 16 3.80 -6.39 -2.46
C VAL A 16 4.83 -5.57 -3.25
N ARG A 17 5.73 -4.85 -2.57
CA ARG A 17 6.80 -4.07 -3.23
C ARG A 17 7.74 -4.94 -4.05
N LEU A 18 8.14 -6.10 -3.51
CA LEU A 18 8.98 -7.05 -4.24
C LEU A 18 8.22 -7.58 -5.47
N ALA A 19 6.96 -8.00 -5.31
CA ALA A 19 6.16 -8.52 -6.42
C ALA A 19 5.96 -7.49 -7.55
N LEU A 20 5.75 -6.21 -7.21
CA LEU A 20 5.65 -5.12 -8.19
C LEU A 20 7.00 -4.84 -8.87
N GLY A 21 8.09 -4.85 -8.11
CA GLY A 21 9.45 -4.70 -8.64
C GLY A 21 9.83 -5.80 -9.63
N GLU A 22 9.58 -7.07 -9.28
CA GLU A 22 9.82 -8.23 -10.17
C GLU A 22 8.98 -8.17 -11.46
N LYS A 23 7.81 -7.51 -11.41
CA LYS A 23 6.95 -7.30 -12.59
C LYS A 23 7.29 -6.05 -13.40
N GLY A 24 8.25 -5.24 -12.96
CA GLY A 24 8.58 -3.96 -13.60
C GLY A 24 7.46 -2.92 -13.51
N GLU A 25 6.59 -3.03 -12.51
CA GLU A 25 5.42 -2.17 -12.35
C GLU A 25 5.78 -0.90 -11.57
N GLY A 26 5.54 0.27 -12.16
CA GLY A 26 5.74 1.55 -11.49
C GLY A 26 4.62 1.87 -10.50
N PHE A 27 4.97 2.34 -9.30
CA PHE A 27 4.03 2.77 -8.28
C PHE A 27 4.58 3.89 -7.40
N GLU A 28 3.68 4.72 -6.87
CA GLU A 28 3.94 5.69 -5.82
C GLU A 28 3.73 5.04 -4.45
N THR A 29 4.61 5.31 -3.48
CA THR A 29 4.45 4.82 -2.11
C THR A 29 3.83 5.91 -1.22
N LEU A 30 2.78 5.54 -0.48
CA LEU A 30 2.17 6.38 0.55
C LEU A 30 2.31 5.69 1.90
N GLU A 31 2.78 6.43 2.90
CA GLU A 31 2.99 5.88 4.23
C GLU A 31 1.65 5.72 4.98
N SER A 32 1.44 4.53 5.55
CA SER A 32 0.22 4.18 6.30
C SER A 32 0.52 3.12 7.37
N PRO A 33 1.09 3.48 8.53
CA PRO A 33 1.29 2.56 9.65
C PRO A 33 -0.03 2.11 10.27
N SER A 34 -0.06 0.92 10.88
CA SER A 34 -1.28 0.32 11.41
C SER A 34 -1.94 1.10 12.56
N TRP A 35 -1.16 1.86 13.33
CA TRP A 35 -1.64 2.71 14.44
C TRP A 35 -2.06 4.12 14.01
N ALA A 36 -1.71 4.53 12.79
CA ALA A 36 -2.11 5.82 12.22
C ALA A 36 -2.30 5.67 10.70
N PRO A 37 -3.38 5.00 10.26
CA PRO A 37 -3.60 4.74 8.84
C PRO A 37 -3.71 6.04 8.04
N HIS A 38 -3.23 6.02 6.79
CA HIS A 38 -3.44 7.15 5.88
C HIS A 38 -4.94 7.42 5.72
N PRO A 39 -5.41 8.70 5.69
CA PRO A 39 -6.84 9.02 5.67
C PRO A 39 -7.65 8.40 4.52
N ASP A 40 -6.98 8.08 3.42
CA ASP A 40 -7.58 7.43 2.26
C ASP A 40 -7.89 5.94 2.51
N VAL A 41 -7.08 5.23 3.31
CA VAL A 41 -7.18 3.76 3.46
C VAL A 41 -8.56 3.33 3.96
N PRO A 42 -9.12 3.92 5.04
CA PRO A 42 -10.47 3.57 5.49
C PRO A 42 -11.58 3.92 4.49
N ARG A 43 -11.30 4.78 3.51
CA ARG A 43 -12.27 5.18 2.46
C ARG A 43 -12.26 4.24 1.25
N LEU A 44 -11.25 3.37 1.12
CA LEU A 44 -11.16 2.43 0.00
C LEU A 44 -12.26 1.36 0.05
N ALA A 45 -12.46 0.75 1.22
CA ALA A 45 -13.50 -0.24 1.47
C ALA A 45 -13.70 -0.44 2.98
N HIS A 46 -14.82 -1.06 3.36
CA HIS A 46 -15.07 -1.44 4.75
C HIS A 46 -13.97 -2.40 5.24
N GLY A 47 -13.26 -2.00 6.30
CA GLY A 47 -12.18 -2.79 6.89
C GLY A 47 -10.87 -2.79 6.09
N ALA A 48 -10.72 -1.90 5.11
CA ALA A 48 -9.46 -1.75 4.39
C ALA A 48 -8.30 -1.39 5.33
N VAL A 49 -7.16 -2.05 5.12
CA VAL A 49 -5.90 -1.86 5.85
C VAL A 49 -4.75 -1.81 4.87
N ALA A 50 -3.62 -1.22 5.30
CA ALA A 50 -2.37 -1.38 4.58
C ALA A 50 -1.83 -2.84 4.73
N PRO A 51 -1.18 -3.41 3.71
CA PRO A 51 -0.86 -2.77 2.43
C PRO A 51 -2.06 -2.75 1.48
N ALA A 52 -2.31 -1.61 0.83
CA ALA A 52 -3.38 -1.46 -0.15
C ALA A 52 -2.84 -0.87 -1.46
N LEU A 53 -3.09 -1.55 -2.59
CA LEU A 53 -2.73 -1.09 -3.93
C LEU A 53 -3.97 -0.55 -4.63
N VAL A 54 -3.90 0.69 -5.11
CA VAL A 54 -5.01 1.36 -5.81
C VAL A 54 -4.53 1.78 -7.19
N GLU A 55 -5.33 1.49 -8.20
CA GLU A 55 -5.15 2.00 -9.56
C GLU A 55 -6.08 3.20 -9.78
N ILE A 56 -5.50 4.34 -10.16
CA ILE A 56 -6.18 5.60 -10.49
C ILE A 56 -6.23 5.78 -12.00
#